data_AF-A0A8H9IK29-F1
#
_entry.id   AF-A0A8H9IK29-F1
#
_cell.length_a   1.000
_cell.length_b   1.000
_cell.length_c   1.000
_cell.angle_alpha   90.00
_cell.angle_beta   90.00
_cell.angle_gamma   90.00
#
_symmetry.space_group_name_H-M   'P 1'
#
loop_
_entity.id
_entity.type
_entity.pdbx_description
1 polymer ?
#
loop_
_entity_poly.entity_id
_entity_poly.type
_entity_poly.pdbx_seq_one_letter_code
_entity_poly.pdbx_strand_id
1 'polypeptide(L)'
;MHINSSDQVSRIYQMKDTATPNTTNLNAANKNQTADKITLSEAGLNAESKMQDIAAKYDPSNMSYNELVSMGTELLENGLITSQESLALMAPPSRNFDPDEKYDTVALAKQSAAFDQSLGNTHSKDAKLRASVLEMLQAIQGLSDNNSNSYSQVREA
;
A
#
# COMPACT_ATOMS: atom_id res chain seq x y z
N MET A 1 25.70 -45.52 1.28
CA MET A 1 25.81 -44.27 2.07
C MET A 1 27.09 -43.55 1.66
N HIS A 2 27.09 -42.20 1.68
CA HIS A 2 28.10 -41.21 1.25
C HIS A 2 28.00 -40.79 -0.23
N ILE A 3 27.17 -39.79 -0.56
CA ILE A 3 27.28 -38.31 -0.44
C ILE A 3 28.11 -37.73 -1.59
N ASN A 4 27.39 -37.18 -2.58
CA ASN A 4 27.93 -36.30 -3.61
C ASN A 4 28.05 -34.91 -2.97
N SER A 5 29.27 -34.58 -2.53
CA SER A 5 29.59 -33.33 -1.83
C SER A 5 29.77 -32.18 -2.82
N SER A 6 29.09 -31.09 -2.53
CA SER A 6 28.96 -29.84 -3.28
C SER A 6 30.23 -28.97 -3.33
N ASP A 7 31.41 -29.56 -3.40
CA ASP A 7 32.68 -28.85 -3.18
C ASP A 7 33.36 -28.34 -4.47
N GLN A 8 32.61 -28.17 -5.55
CA GLN A 8 33.17 -27.75 -6.85
C GLN A 8 32.42 -26.63 -7.56
N VAL A 9 31.64 -25.81 -6.86
CA VAL A 9 30.98 -24.66 -7.51
C VAL A 9 31.35 -23.37 -6.81
N SER A 10 32.28 -22.66 -7.46
CA SER A 10 32.50 -21.21 -7.39
C SER A 10 33.48 -20.67 -6.36
N ARG A 11 34.78 -20.89 -6.66
CA ARG A 11 35.85 -19.93 -6.39
C ARG A 11 35.72 -18.68 -7.28
N ILE A 12 34.70 -17.87 -7.04
CA ILE A 12 34.56 -16.51 -7.59
C ILE A 12 33.73 -15.81 -6.50
N TYR A 13 34.31 -15.14 -5.50
CA TYR A 13 34.94 -13.83 -5.59
C TYR A 13 35.93 -13.68 -4.43
N GLN A 14 37.21 -13.53 -4.78
CA GLN A 14 38.20 -12.98 -3.85
C GLN A 14 38.08 -11.45 -3.94
N MET A 15 37.43 -10.82 -2.97
CA MET A 15 37.64 -9.40 -2.69
C MET A 15 38.31 -9.28 -1.33
N LYS A 16 39.50 -8.70 -1.38
CA LYS A 16 40.35 -8.37 -0.26
C LYS A 16 39.79 -7.08 0.34
N ASP A 17 39.34 -7.12 1.57
CA ASP A 17 39.27 -5.94 2.41
C ASP A 17 39.77 -6.30 3.80
N THR A 18 40.94 -5.75 4.11
CA THR A 18 41.57 -5.75 5.43
C THR A 18 40.81 -4.81 6.36
N ALA A 19 40.24 -5.34 7.43
CA ALA A 19 39.83 -4.56 8.59
C ALA A 19 40.16 -5.30 9.89
N THR A 20 41.13 -4.74 10.62
CA THR A 20 41.54 -5.05 11.99
C THR A 20 40.35 -5.14 12.97
N PRO A 21 40.29 -6.16 13.85
CA PRO A 21 39.37 -6.13 14.98
C PRO A 21 39.99 -5.32 16.12
N ASN A 22 39.50 -4.09 16.32
CA ASN A 22 39.70 -3.38 17.58
C ASN A 22 38.81 -4.04 18.65
N THR A 23 39.48 -4.65 19.63
CA THR A 23 38.91 -5.01 20.92
C THR A 23 38.32 -3.79 21.61
N THR A 24 37.05 -3.87 22.02
CA THR A 24 36.54 -3.02 23.11
C THR A 24 35.50 -3.82 23.89
N ASN A 25 35.88 -4.16 25.13
CA ASN A 25 34.99 -4.62 26.19
C ASN A 25 33.88 -3.58 26.43
N LEU A 26 32.62 -4.00 26.44
CA LEU A 26 31.52 -3.20 26.98
C LEU A 26 30.59 -4.07 27.81
N ASN A 27 30.92 -4.21 29.09
CA ASN A 27 29.92 -4.41 30.13
C ASN A 27 29.50 -3.03 30.65
N ALA A 28 28.30 -2.59 30.30
CA ALA A 28 27.49 -1.72 31.14
C ALA A 28 26.05 -1.72 30.60
N ALA A 29 25.15 -2.33 31.36
CA ALA A 29 23.72 -2.31 31.12
C ALA A 29 23.20 -0.87 31.10
N ASN A 30 22.51 -0.48 30.02
CA ASN A 30 21.61 0.65 30.03
C ASN A 30 20.35 0.28 29.23
N LYS A 31 19.22 0.17 29.96
CA LYS A 31 17.88 0.09 29.39
C LYS A 31 17.60 1.40 28.65
N ASN A 32 17.88 1.44 27.35
CA ASN A 32 17.34 2.46 26.47
C ASN A 32 16.35 1.79 25.53
N GLN A 33 15.10 2.20 25.68
CA GLN A 33 13.96 1.91 24.84
C GLN A 33 14.36 2.14 23.38
N THR A 34 14.59 1.04 22.64
CA THR A 34 14.84 1.08 21.21
C THR A 34 13.55 1.53 20.55
N ALA A 35 13.41 2.84 20.30
CA ALA A 35 12.51 3.27 19.25
C ALA A 35 13.11 2.70 17.96
N ASP A 36 12.49 1.64 17.43
CA ASP A 36 12.82 1.11 16.12
C ASP A 36 12.68 2.24 15.11
N LYS A 37 13.81 2.86 14.76
CA LYS A 37 13.84 3.97 13.82
C LYS A 37 13.67 3.39 12.42
N ILE A 38 12.43 3.20 12.00
CA ILE A 38 12.10 2.84 10.62
C ILE A 38 12.57 3.99 9.74
N THR A 39 13.59 3.75 8.94
CA THR A 39 14.12 4.73 7.99
C THR A 39 13.34 4.55 6.69
N LEU A 40 12.39 5.44 6.41
CA LEU A 40 11.70 5.49 5.12
C LEU A 40 12.66 5.99 4.04
N SER A 41 12.56 5.42 2.84
CA SER A 41 13.23 5.95 1.66
C SER A 41 12.57 7.25 1.20
N GLU A 42 13.30 8.10 0.47
CA GLU A 42 12.74 9.33 -0.12
C GLU A 42 11.55 9.04 -1.05
N ALA A 43 11.61 7.93 -1.78
CA ALA A 43 10.49 7.46 -2.60
C ALA A 43 9.27 7.07 -1.74
N GLY A 44 9.49 6.44 -0.57
CA GLY A 44 8.43 6.10 0.38
C GLY A 44 7.77 7.34 0.98
N LEU A 45 8.56 8.33 1.40
CA LEU A 45 8.04 9.60 1.93
C LEU A 45 7.23 10.37 0.87
N ASN A 46 7.71 10.38 -0.37
CA ASN A 46 7.01 11.01 -1.49
C ASN A 46 5.67 10.31 -1.78
N ALA A 47 5.65 8.97 -1.76
CA ALA A 47 4.42 8.20 -1.96
C ALA A 47 3.40 8.44 -0.84
N GLU A 48 3.86 8.50 0.41
CA GLU A 48 3.02 8.80 1.58
C GLU A 48 2.38 10.19 1.49
N SER A 49 3.18 11.22 1.20
CA SER A 49 2.67 12.59 1.03
C SER A 49 1.60 12.66 -0.08
N LYS A 50 1.85 12.00 -1.21
CA LYS A 50 0.90 11.95 -2.33
C LYS A 50 -0.39 11.21 -1.97
N MET A 51 -0.30 10.11 -1.22
CA MET A 51 -1.49 9.41 -0.72
C MET A 51 -2.30 10.29 0.24
N GLN A 52 -1.64 11.05 1.11
CA GLN A 52 -2.32 11.99 2.02
C GLN A 52 -3.03 13.11 1.23
N ASP A 53 -2.38 13.66 0.21
CA ASP A 53 -2.97 14.69 -0.66
C ASP A 53 -4.22 14.17 -1.38
N ILE A 54 -4.18 12.93 -1.89
CA ILE A 54 -5.32 12.28 -2.55
C ILE A 54 -6.45 12.02 -1.53
N ALA A 55 -6.13 11.51 -0.34
CA ALA A 55 -7.11 11.25 0.72
C ALA A 55 -7.78 12.52 1.28
N ALA A 56 -7.14 13.69 1.13
CA ALA A 56 -7.74 14.97 1.47
C ALA A 56 -8.71 15.49 0.39
N LYS A 57 -8.57 15.06 -0.87
CA LYS A 57 -9.41 15.51 -1.99
C LYS A 57 -10.62 14.61 -2.24
N TYR A 58 -10.49 13.31 -1.97
CA TYR A 58 -11.46 12.31 -2.35
C TYR A 58 -11.97 11.56 -1.11
N ASP A 59 -13.27 11.31 -1.06
CA ASP A 59 -13.93 10.49 -0.04
C ASP A 59 -14.44 9.20 -0.70
N PRO A 60 -13.71 8.08 -0.64
CA PRO A 60 -14.09 6.82 -1.28
C PRO A 60 -15.47 6.27 -0.92
N SER A 61 -16.06 6.73 0.20
CA SER A 61 -17.40 6.33 0.63
C SER A 61 -18.54 7.15 0.00
N ASN A 62 -18.21 8.22 -0.71
CA ASN A 62 -19.19 9.15 -1.28
C ASN A 62 -18.65 9.87 -2.54
N MET A 63 -18.44 9.13 -3.63
CA MET A 63 -17.94 9.67 -4.90
C MET A 63 -18.88 9.42 -6.06
N SER A 64 -18.94 10.37 -6.97
CA SER A 64 -19.43 10.19 -8.34
C SER A 64 -18.40 9.43 -9.19
N TYR A 65 -18.81 8.99 -10.38
CA TYR A 65 -17.89 8.33 -11.30
C TYR A 65 -16.73 9.23 -11.74
N ASN A 66 -17.01 10.51 -11.98
CA ASN A 66 -15.98 11.46 -12.41
C ASN A 66 -14.94 11.71 -11.31
N GLU A 67 -15.38 11.78 -10.05
CA GLU A 67 -14.47 11.84 -8.89
C GLU A 67 -13.61 10.57 -8.79
N LEU A 68 -14.20 9.38 -8.98
CA LEU A 68 -13.49 8.10 -8.99
C LEU A 68 -12.44 8.02 -10.11
N VAL A 69 -12.79 8.43 -11.33
CA VAL A 69 -11.86 8.46 -12.48
C VAL A 69 -10.73 9.44 -12.24
N SER A 70 -11.03 10.61 -11.67
CA SER A 70 -10.01 11.62 -11.34
C SER A 70 -9.04 11.10 -10.29
N MET A 71 -9.56 10.49 -9.21
CA MET A 71 -8.75 9.83 -8.18
C MET A 71 -7.88 8.72 -8.78
N GLY A 72 -8.46 7.85 -9.62
CA GLY A 72 -7.74 6.78 -10.30
C GLY A 72 -6.63 7.26 -11.23
N THR A 73 -6.83 8.42 -11.87
CA THR A 73 -5.82 9.06 -12.72
C THR A 73 -4.70 9.65 -11.87
N GLU A 74 -5.02 10.40 -10.82
CA GLU A 74 -4.03 10.96 -9.90
C GLU A 74 -3.19 9.85 -9.25
N LEU A 75 -3.81 8.74 -8.83
CA LEU A 75 -3.11 7.59 -8.27
C LEU A 75 -2.13 6.97 -9.29
N LEU A 76 -2.54 6.83 -10.56
CA LEU A 76 -1.71 6.27 -11.62
C LEU A 76 -0.55 7.20 -11.98
N GLU A 77 -0.80 8.49 -12.17
CA GLU A 77 0.22 9.50 -12.49
C GLU A 77 1.26 9.64 -11.38
N ASN A 78 0.85 9.41 -10.14
CA ASN A 78 1.73 9.43 -8.99
C ASN A 78 2.47 8.10 -8.75
N GLY A 79 2.20 7.06 -9.56
CA GLY A 79 2.81 5.74 -9.42
C GLY A 79 2.34 4.97 -8.18
N LEU A 80 1.20 5.34 -7.61
CA LEU A 80 0.62 4.72 -6.41
C LEU A 80 -0.20 3.47 -6.74
N ILE A 81 -0.68 3.37 -7.99
CA ILE A 81 -1.32 2.18 -8.54
C ILE A 81 -0.76 1.87 -9.93
N THR A 82 -0.95 0.64 -10.36
CA THR A 82 -0.66 0.14 -11.70
C THR A 82 -1.79 0.51 -12.68
N SER A 83 -1.49 0.45 -13.98
CA SER A 83 -2.50 0.66 -15.02
C SER A 83 -3.65 -0.36 -14.94
N GLN A 84 -3.37 -1.59 -14.50
CA GLN A 84 -4.41 -2.62 -14.34
C GLN A 84 -5.36 -2.27 -13.19
N GLU A 85 -4.84 -1.78 -12.07
CA GLU A 85 -5.64 -1.33 -10.93
C GLU A 85 -6.46 -0.09 -11.30
N SER A 86 -5.86 0.84 -12.05
CA SER A 86 -6.56 2.02 -12.57
C SER A 86 -7.74 1.63 -13.48
N LEU A 87 -7.53 0.69 -14.41
CA LEU A 87 -8.59 0.19 -15.28
C LEU A 87 -9.69 -0.56 -14.51
N ALA A 88 -9.31 -1.35 -13.49
CA ALA A 88 -10.27 -2.04 -12.64
C ALA A 88 -11.09 -1.07 -11.79
N LEU A 89 -10.47 0.02 -11.32
CA LEU A 89 -11.14 1.08 -10.57
C LEU A 89 -12.13 1.86 -11.44
N MET A 90 -11.78 2.14 -12.69
CA MET A 90 -12.62 2.89 -13.64
C MET A 90 -13.70 2.02 -14.29
N ALA A 91 -13.80 0.73 -13.96
CA ALA A 91 -14.86 -0.11 -14.52
C ALA A 91 -16.22 0.30 -13.94
N PRO A 92 -17.23 0.61 -14.77
CA PRO A 92 -18.56 0.93 -14.27
C PRO A 92 -19.15 -0.24 -13.47
N PRO A 93 -19.80 0.03 -12.33
CA PRO A 93 -20.24 -1.02 -11.41
C PRO A 93 -21.45 -1.80 -11.93
N SER A 94 -22.22 -1.22 -12.84
CA SER A 94 -23.35 -1.88 -13.49
C SER A 94 -23.60 -1.31 -14.89
N ARG A 95 -24.44 -2.01 -15.67
CA ARG A 95 -24.80 -1.56 -17.03
C ARG A 95 -25.67 -0.30 -17.04
N ASN A 96 -26.50 -0.14 -16.01
CA ASN A 96 -27.47 0.95 -15.91
C ASN A 96 -26.95 2.02 -14.93
N PHE A 97 -25.63 2.14 -14.83
CA PHE A 97 -24.98 3.01 -13.88
C PHE A 97 -25.15 4.47 -14.29
N ASP A 98 -25.57 5.29 -13.31
CA ASP A 98 -25.62 6.74 -13.44
C ASP A 98 -24.26 7.34 -13.03
N PRO A 99 -23.52 7.99 -13.94
CA PRO A 99 -22.21 8.55 -13.63
C PRO A 99 -22.26 9.75 -12.67
N ASP A 100 -23.41 10.41 -12.53
CA ASP A 100 -23.59 11.60 -11.69
C ASP A 100 -24.03 11.24 -10.26
N GLU A 101 -24.53 10.02 -10.04
CA GLU A 101 -24.91 9.53 -8.71
C GLU A 101 -23.66 9.26 -7.86
N LYS A 102 -23.66 9.74 -6.61
CA LYS A 102 -22.61 9.43 -5.65
C LYS A 102 -22.89 8.10 -4.98
N TYR A 103 -21.85 7.28 -4.80
CA TYR A 103 -21.96 5.95 -4.21
C TYR A 103 -20.72 5.62 -3.37
N ASP A 104 -20.91 4.65 -2.46
CA ASP A 104 -19.85 4.09 -1.65
C ASP A 104 -19.03 3.10 -2.48
N THR A 105 -17.90 3.58 -3.00
CA THR A 105 -16.98 2.77 -3.82
C THR A 105 -16.32 1.68 -2.97
N VAL A 106 -16.06 1.96 -1.69
CA VAL A 106 -15.46 0.99 -0.77
C VAL A 106 -16.44 -0.17 -0.49
N ALA A 107 -17.70 0.13 -0.20
CA ALA A 107 -18.73 -0.88 0.02
C ALA A 107 -18.91 -1.77 -1.21
N LEU A 108 -18.91 -1.18 -2.40
CA LEU A 108 -19.00 -1.93 -3.65
C LEU A 108 -17.76 -2.83 -3.87
N ALA A 109 -16.56 -2.33 -3.62
CA ALA A 109 -15.33 -3.11 -3.73
C ALA A 109 -15.32 -4.27 -2.72
N LYS A 110 -15.79 -4.04 -1.49
CA LYS A 110 -15.99 -5.09 -0.46
C LYS A 110 -16.96 -6.16 -0.94
N GLN A 111 -18.09 -5.76 -1.53
CA GLN A 111 -19.08 -6.70 -2.07
C GLN A 111 -18.47 -7.55 -3.20
N SER A 112 -17.67 -6.94 -4.07
CA SER A 112 -16.99 -7.63 -5.17
C SER A 112 -15.96 -8.65 -4.66
N ALA A 113 -15.19 -8.29 -3.63
CA ALA A 113 -14.24 -9.20 -3.00
C ALA A 113 -14.94 -10.35 -2.25
N ALA A 114 -16.03 -10.07 -1.55
CA ALA A 114 -16.84 -11.09 -0.88
C ALA A 114 -17.47 -12.08 -1.88
N PHE A 115 -17.89 -11.59 -3.05
CA PHE A 115 -18.37 -12.43 -4.14
C PHE A 115 -17.28 -13.40 -4.63
N ASP A 116 -16.04 -12.95 -4.82
CA ASP A 116 -14.94 -13.85 -5.20
C ASP A 116 -14.66 -14.93 -4.17
N GLN A 117 -14.71 -14.56 -2.90
CA GLN A 117 -14.56 -15.48 -1.79
C GLN A 117 -15.67 -16.55 -1.82
N SER A 118 -16.91 -16.15 -2.09
CA SER A 118 -18.04 -17.06 -2.19
C SER A 118 -17.91 -18.08 -3.34
N LEU A 119 -17.20 -17.70 -4.41
CA LEU A 119 -16.93 -18.58 -5.56
C LEU A 119 -15.68 -19.46 -5.37
N GLY A 120 -14.94 -19.29 -4.28
CA GLY A 120 -13.63 -19.95 -4.08
C GLY A 120 -12.55 -19.46 -5.05
N ASN A 121 -12.75 -18.31 -5.70
CA ASN A 121 -11.91 -17.81 -6.79
C ASN A 121 -10.84 -16.79 -6.33
N THR A 122 -10.52 -16.77 -5.04
CA THR A 122 -9.63 -15.79 -4.38
C THR A 122 -8.20 -15.80 -4.93
N HIS A 123 -7.78 -16.86 -5.62
CA HIS A 123 -6.43 -16.99 -6.18
C HIS A 123 -6.33 -16.53 -7.63
N SER A 124 -7.44 -16.22 -8.31
CA SER A 124 -7.41 -15.71 -9.68
C SER A 124 -6.73 -14.34 -9.76
N LYS A 125 -6.19 -14.02 -10.95
CA LYS A 125 -5.59 -12.71 -11.20
C LYS A 125 -6.59 -11.59 -10.96
N ASP A 126 -7.83 -11.78 -11.38
CA ASP A 126 -8.88 -10.77 -11.25
C ASP A 126 -9.34 -10.57 -9.80
N ALA A 127 -9.37 -11.64 -8.99
CA ALA A 127 -9.67 -11.52 -7.56
C ALA A 127 -8.55 -10.81 -6.81
N LYS A 128 -7.29 -11.10 -7.15
CA LYS A 128 -6.13 -10.38 -6.58
C LYS A 128 -6.12 -8.90 -6.96
N LEU A 129 -6.45 -8.60 -8.22
CA LEU A 129 -6.55 -7.24 -8.71
C LEU A 129 -7.62 -6.45 -7.93
N ARG A 130 -8.82 -7.03 -7.78
CA ARG A 130 -9.91 -6.40 -7.01
C ARG A 130 -9.59 -6.28 -5.51
N ALA A 131 -8.91 -7.25 -4.94
CA ALA A 131 -8.44 -7.17 -3.55
C ALA A 131 -7.43 -6.02 -3.37
N SER A 132 -6.48 -5.85 -4.30
CA SER A 132 -5.53 -4.74 -4.24
C SER A 132 -6.19 -3.38 -4.39
N VAL A 133 -7.16 -3.24 -5.31
CA VAL A 133 -7.96 -2.02 -5.43
C VAL A 133 -8.74 -1.72 -4.14
N LEU A 134 -9.34 -2.75 -3.52
CA LEU A 134 -10.03 -2.60 -2.24
C LEU A 134 -9.08 -2.13 -1.12
N GLU A 135 -7.90 -2.73 -1.00
CA GLU A 135 -6.89 -2.32 -0.01
C GLU A 135 -6.46 -0.87 -0.20
N MET A 136 -6.25 -0.43 -1.44
CA MET A 136 -5.94 0.95 -1.77
C MET A 136 -7.07 1.91 -1.38
N LEU A 137 -8.32 1.57 -1.72
CA LEU A 137 -9.49 2.38 -1.36
C LEU A 137 -9.66 2.51 0.15
N GLN A 138 -9.43 1.42 0.89
CA GLN A 138 -9.46 1.42 2.35
C GLN A 138 -8.32 2.24 2.96
N ALA A 139 -7.13 2.22 2.35
CA ALA A 139 -6.02 3.05 2.79
C ALA A 139 -6.34 4.55 2.64
N ILE A 140 -6.90 4.95 1.50
CA ILE A 140 -7.34 6.34 1.25
C ILE A 140 -8.43 6.74 2.25
N GLN A 141 -9.45 5.89 2.45
CA GLN A 141 -10.52 6.14 3.43
C GLN A 141 -9.95 6.32 4.84
N GLY A 142 -9.07 5.41 5.28
CA GLY A 142 -8.46 5.50 6.60
C GLY A 142 -7.60 6.77 6.79
N LEU A 143 -6.91 7.23 5.75
CA LEU A 143 -6.17 8.50 5.80
C LEU A 143 -7.12 9.72 5.89
N SER A 144 -8.25 9.68 5.17
CA SER A 144 -9.25 10.74 5.21
C SER A 144 -9.92 10.87 6.59
N ASP A 145 -10.27 9.73 7.20
CA ASP A 145 -10.86 9.67 8.55
C ASP A 145 -9.91 10.23 9.61
N ASN A 146 -8.62 9.86 9.53
CA ASN A 146 -7.59 10.36 10.44
C ASN A 146 -7.33 11.87 10.29
N ASN A 147 -7.44 12.39 9.07
CA ASN A 147 -7.28 13.82 8.81
C ASN A 147 -8.46 14.61 9.41
N SER A 148 -9.69 14.11 9.23
CA SER A 148 -10.92 14.69 9.80
C SER A 148 -10.91 14.74 11.34
N ASN A 149 -10.35 13.71 11.97
CA ASN A 149 -10.21 13.63 13.44
C ASN A 149 -9.12 14.57 13.99
N SER A 150 -8.11 14.89 13.18
CA SER A 150 -7.03 15.82 13.55
C SER A 150 -7.52 17.28 13.54
N TYR A 151 -8.38 17.66 12.60
CA TYR A 151 -8.98 19.00 12.55
C TYR A 151 -9.99 19.29 13.67
N SER A 152 -10.60 18.25 14.24
CA SER A 152 -11.55 18.41 15.35
C SER A 152 -10.85 18.76 16.67
N GLN A 153 -9.60 18.32 16.86
CA GLN A 153 -8.83 18.56 18.08
C GLN A 153 -8.17 19.94 18.13
N VAL A 154 -7.92 20.61 16.99
CA VAL A 154 -7.37 21.97 16.95
C VAL A 154 -8.41 23.08 17.16
N ARG A 155 -9.71 22.77 17.17
CA ARG A 155 -10.77 23.77 17.39
C ARG A 155 -11.21 23.90 18.85
N GLU A 156 -10.66 23.09 19.75
CA GLU A 156 -10.95 23.12 21.20
C GLU A 156 -9.76 23.55 22.08
N ALA A 157 -8.71 24.17 21.51
CA ALA A 157 -7.55 24.67 22.24
C ALA A 157 -7.47 26.21 22.27
#